data_AF-A0A235ELN6-F1
#
_entry.id   AF-A0A235ELN6-F1
#
_cell.length_a   1.000
_cell.length_b   1.000
_cell.length_c   1.000
_cell.angle_alpha   90.00
_cell.angle_beta   90.00
_cell.angle_gamma   90.00
#
_symmetry.space_group_name_H-M   'P 1'
#
loop_
_entity.id
_entity.type
_entity.pdbx_description
1 polymer ?
#
loop_
_entity_poly.entity_id
_entity_poly.type
_entity_poly.pdbx_seq_one_letter_code
_entity_poly.pdbx_strand_id
1 'polypeptide(L)'
;MALTLPSSSTTSSTSNALAVDIRSLNALKYDAGTANNAQTTREVAKQFESLFMRELIKSMRDATMKSGLMEGEQANLGQDLLDQQLSVNMAGQQGGLSEAIARQLSRQMGGADTTFSVPSTLSLQSALPRATAPAASGSALPEATQQAPKGRDGFVQHLSGTAERVAQESGIPASFMLGQAGHETGWGKSEIKHKDGSNSFNLFGIKAGKGWTGKVAEITTTEYINGKAQKVTAKFRAYDSYEDSFRDYAKLIKESPRYEQAESVAQSGSAMAYASALQKAGYATDPEYAKKLSGAINSVLRTQRAQA
;
A
#
# COMPACT_ATOMS: atom_id res chain seq x y z
N MET A 1 -59.12 10.11 -42.25
CA MET A 1 -57.90 9.27 -42.27
C MET A 1 -56.81 10.12 -41.61
N ALA A 2 -56.58 9.97 -40.30
CA ALA A 2 -55.65 9.01 -39.67
C ALA A 2 -54.17 9.37 -39.91
N LEU A 3 -53.47 9.95 -38.93
CA LEU A 3 -52.41 9.30 -38.12
C LEU A 3 -51.61 10.32 -37.27
N THR A 4 -51.20 9.85 -36.10
CA THR A 4 -50.42 10.45 -35.00
C THR A 4 -48.88 10.36 -35.18
N LEU A 5 -48.13 11.40 -34.70
CA LEU A 5 -46.77 11.48 -34.06
C LEU A 5 -45.56 10.70 -34.69
N PRO A 6 -44.25 11.06 -34.48
CA PRO A 6 -43.63 11.61 -33.24
C PRO A 6 -42.43 12.59 -33.39
N SER A 7 -41.89 12.98 -32.22
CA SER A 7 -40.72 13.82 -31.92
C SER A 7 -39.33 13.17 -32.17
N SER A 8 -38.27 13.97 -32.00
CA SER A 8 -36.82 13.64 -31.83
C SER A 8 -36.02 13.59 -33.14
N SER A 9 -34.88 14.25 -33.31
CA SER A 9 -33.67 14.05 -32.51
C SER A 9 -32.57 15.02 -32.93
N THR A 10 -31.84 15.54 -31.94
CA THR A 10 -30.63 16.34 -32.05
C THR A 10 -29.54 15.52 -32.73
N THR A 11 -29.08 15.95 -33.90
CA THR A 11 -27.92 15.38 -34.58
C THR A 11 -26.64 15.88 -33.91
N SER A 12 -26.09 15.09 -32.99
CA SER A 12 -24.70 15.23 -32.54
C SER A 12 -23.80 14.37 -33.44
N SER A 13 -23.09 15.05 -34.34
CA SER A 13 -22.09 14.49 -35.25
C SER A 13 -20.88 13.96 -34.46
N THR A 14 -20.75 12.64 -34.39
CA THR A 14 -19.49 11.93 -34.19
C THR A 14 -18.85 11.70 -35.54
N SER A 15 -17.61 12.15 -35.74
CA SER A 15 -16.55 11.40 -36.45
C SER A 15 -15.29 12.26 -36.61
N ASN A 16 -14.17 11.73 -36.08
CA ASN A 16 -12.79 12.12 -36.35
C ASN A 16 -12.33 13.54 -35.94
N ALA A 17 -11.99 13.67 -34.67
CA ALA A 17 -10.87 14.52 -34.24
C ALA A 17 -10.26 13.82 -33.00
N LEU A 18 -9.18 13.06 -33.18
CA LEU A 18 -7.79 13.54 -33.10
C LEU A 18 -7.42 14.04 -31.71
N ALA A 19 -6.42 13.36 -31.14
CA ALA A 19 -5.80 13.56 -29.84
C ALA A 19 -6.67 13.18 -28.63
N VAL A 20 -6.16 12.20 -27.89
CA VAL A 20 -6.53 11.92 -26.49
C VAL A 20 -6.41 13.23 -25.71
N ASP A 21 -7.51 13.95 -25.58
CA ASP A 21 -7.54 15.23 -24.89
C ASP A 21 -7.58 14.96 -23.38
N ILE A 22 -6.50 15.28 -22.69
CA ILE A 22 -6.42 15.22 -21.22
C ILE A 22 -7.53 16.09 -20.59
N ARG A 23 -8.06 17.08 -21.33
CA ARG A 23 -9.21 17.89 -20.92
C ARG A 23 -10.54 17.15 -21.08
N SER A 24 -10.68 16.26 -22.07
CA SER A 24 -11.88 15.42 -22.19
C SER A 24 -11.96 14.41 -21.04
N LEU A 25 -10.82 13.91 -20.55
CA LEU A 25 -10.75 13.07 -19.35
C LEU A 25 -11.20 13.79 -18.07
N ASN A 26 -10.83 15.08 -17.91
CA ASN A 26 -11.28 15.88 -16.77
C ASN A 26 -12.77 16.27 -16.88
N ALA A 27 -13.26 16.57 -18.09
CA ALA A 27 -14.68 16.79 -18.34
C ALA A 27 -15.51 15.52 -18.08
N LEU A 28 -15.02 14.35 -18.51
CA LEU A 28 -15.66 13.05 -18.27
C LEU A 28 -15.64 12.64 -16.79
N LYS A 29 -14.59 12.99 -16.04
CA LYS A 29 -14.53 12.79 -14.58
C LYS A 29 -15.53 13.68 -13.84
N TYR A 30 -15.75 14.89 -14.33
CA TYR A 30 -16.74 15.83 -13.79
C TYR A 30 -18.17 15.39 -14.12
N ASP A 31 -18.43 14.94 -15.35
CA ASP A 31 -19.73 14.40 -15.77
C ASP A 31 -20.05 13.05 -15.11
N ALA A 32 -19.06 12.17 -14.89
CA ALA A 32 -19.25 10.94 -14.13
C ALA A 32 -19.50 11.19 -12.63
N GLY A 33 -18.96 12.29 -12.08
CA GLY A 33 -19.22 12.69 -10.70
C GLY A 33 -20.59 13.35 -10.49
N THR A 34 -21.23 13.85 -11.55
CA THR A 34 -22.50 14.61 -11.47
C THR A 34 -23.69 13.93 -12.14
N ALA A 35 -23.47 13.10 -13.16
CA ALA A 35 -24.49 12.28 -13.78
C ALA A 35 -24.40 10.85 -13.24
N ASN A 36 -25.40 10.46 -12.46
CA ASN A 36 -25.60 9.14 -11.87
C ASN A 36 -25.95 8.07 -12.94
N ASN A 37 -25.21 8.05 -14.04
CA ASN A 37 -25.49 7.24 -15.22
C ASN A 37 -24.52 6.05 -15.26
N ALA A 38 -25.03 4.86 -14.94
CA ALA A 38 -24.27 3.61 -15.09
C ALA A 38 -23.75 3.39 -16.53
N GLN A 39 -24.37 4.03 -17.53
CA GLN A 39 -23.95 4.00 -18.93
C GLN A 39 -22.69 4.83 -19.19
N THR A 40 -22.56 6.05 -18.64
CA THR A 40 -21.36 6.89 -18.83
C THR A 40 -20.14 6.28 -18.14
N THR A 41 -20.33 5.70 -16.95
CA THR A 41 -19.28 4.95 -16.25
C THR A 41 -18.80 3.73 -17.04
N ARG A 42 -19.71 3.02 -17.72
CA ARG A 42 -19.35 1.86 -18.55
C ARG A 42 -18.58 2.27 -19.80
N GLU A 43 -18.99 3.36 -20.46
CA GLU A 43 -18.25 3.89 -21.62
C GLU A 43 -16.85 4.36 -21.23
N VAL A 44 -16.69 5.05 -20.11
CA VAL A 44 -15.37 5.47 -19.60
C VAL A 44 -14.50 4.27 -19.24
N ALA A 45 -15.05 3.25 -18.59
CA ALA A 45 -14.31 2.03 -18.26
C ALA A 45 -13.84 1.29 -19.53
N LYS A 46 -14.66 1.27 -20.59
CA LYS A 46 -14.32 0.69 -21.89
C LYS A 46 -13.18 1.45 -22.58
N GLN A 47 -13.18 2.78 -22.50
CA GLN A 47 -12.09 3.63 -23.04
C GLN A 47 -10.79 3.46 -22.24
N PHE A 48 -10.88 3.22 -20.93
CA PHE A 48 -9.69 2.93 -20.11
C PHE A 48 -9.13 1.52 -20.38
N GLU A 49 -10.01 0.53 -20.53
CA GLU A 49 -9.63 -0.85 -20.86
C GLU A 49 -8.92 -0.93 -22.23
N SER A 50 -9.38 -0.19 -23.25
CA SER A 50 -8.74 -0.18 -24.56
C SER A 50 -7.31 0.39 -24.53
N LEU A 51 -7.06 1.40 -23.69
CA LEU A 51 -5.72 1.94 -23.48
C LEU A 51 -4.80 0.96 -22.75
N PHE A 52 -5.33 0.27 -21.74
CA PHE A 52 -4.59 -0.73 -20.98
C PHE A 52 -4.26 -1.98 -21.83
N MET A 53 -5.22 -2.46 -22.63
CA MET A 53 -4.99 -3.58 -23.56
C MET A 53 -3.96 -3.22 -24.63
N ARG A 54 -3.96 -1.98 -25.11
CA ARG A 54 -2.94 -1.49 -26.05
C ARG A 54 -1.52 -1.54 -25.44
N GLU A 55 -1.35 -1.05 -24.22
CA GLU A 55 -0.05 -1.11 -23.53
C GLU A 55 0.37 -2.54 -23.22
N LEU A 56 -0.57 -3.44 -22.90
CA LEU A 56 -0.29 -4.86 -22.70
C LEU A 56 0.18 -5.54 -24.00
N ILE A 57 -0.52 -5.37 -25.11
CA ILE A 57 -0.15 -5.95 -26.42
C ILE A 57 1.20 -5.39 -26.89
N LYS A 58 1.41 -4.09 -26.69
CA LYS A 58 2.69 -3.44 -26.98
C LYS A 58 3.84 -4.00 -26.12
N SER A 59 3.63 -4.16 -24.81
CA SER A 59 4.63 -4.73 -23.90
C SER A 59 4.93 -6.21 -24.17
N MET A 60 3.92 -6.99 -24.58
CA MET A 60 4.09 -8.39 -24.98
C MET A 60 4.95 -8.49 -26.25
N ARG A 61 4.75 -7.59 -27.22
CA ARG A 61 5.55 -7.50 -28.44
C ARG A 61 6.99 -7.05 -28.17
N ASP A 62 7.19 -6.03 -27.33
CA ASP A 62 8.53 -5.59 -26.93
C ASP A 62 9.30 -6.70 -26.18
N ALA A 63 8.58 -7.61 -25.51
CA ALA A 63 9.13 -8.77 -24.84
C ALA A 63 9.38 -9.99 -25.76
N THR A 64 8.70 -10.10 -26.90
CA THR A 64 9.02 -11.11 -27.92
C THR A 64 10.21 -10.63 -28.75
N MET A 65 11.38 -11.23 -28.51
CA MET A 65 12.65 -10.89 -29.17
C MET A 65 12.49 -10.63 -30.67
N LYS A 66 12.90 -9.43 -31.10
CA LYS A 66 13.02 -8.97 -32.50
C LYS A 66 14.00 -9.88 -33.26
N SER A 67 13.51 -11.02 -33.72
CA SER A 67 14.29 -11.99 -34.48
C SER A 67 14.19 -11.65 -35.97
N GLY A 68 15.24 -11.00 -36.50
CA GLY A 68 15.54 -11.00 -37.93
C GLY A 68 15.01 -9.81 -38.73
N LEU A 69 15.89 -8.82 -38.92
CA LEU A 69 16.18 -8.19 -40.22
C LEU A 69 15.09 -8.31 -41.31
N MET A 70 14.06 -7.45 -41.28
CA MET A 70 13.33 -6.86 -42.43
C MET A 70 11.99 -6.30 -41.92
N GLU A 71 11.97 -5.06 -41.38
CA GLU A 71 10.69 -4.41 -41.10
C GLU A 71 10.85 -2.89 -41.21
N GLY A 72 10.41 -2.35 -42.35
CA GLY A 72 10.41 -0.91 -42.60
C GLY A 72 9.32 -0.19 -41.79
N GLU A 73 9.49 1.11 -41.59
CA GLU A 73 8.53 1.97 -40.85
C GLU A 73 7.08 1.85 -41.33
N GLN A 74 6.86 1.46 -42.60
CA GLN A 74 5.53 1.23 -43.17
C GLN A 74 4.79 0.01 -42.56
N ALA A 75 5.51 -1.03 -42.15
CA ALA A 75 4.92 -2.23 -41.53
C ALA A 75 4.43 -1.93 -40.09
N ASN A 76 5.16 -1.08 -39.37
CA ASN A 76 4.78 -0.65 -38.02
C ASN A 76 3.44 0.12 -38.01
N LEU A 77 3.14 0.92 -39.03
CA LEU A 77 1.88 1.66 -39.14
C LEU A 77 0.68 0.73 -39.39
N GLY A 78 0.84 -0.30 -40.23
CA GLY A 78 -0.19 -1.30 -40.46
C GLY A 78 -0.47 -2.15 -39.22
N GLN A 79 0.59 -2.46 -38.46
CA GLN A 79 0.52 -3.21 -37.21
C GLN A 79 -0.17 -2.41 -36.09
N ASP A 80 0.11 -1.11 -35.99
CA ASP A 80 -0.48 -0.23 -34.96
C ASP A 80 -2.00 -0.04 -35.18
N LEU A 81 -2.43 0.06 -36.45
CA LEU A 81 -3.85 0.08 -36.80
C LEU A 81 -4.55 -1.25 -36.49
N LEU A 82 -3.87 -2.39 -36.70
CA LEU A 82 -4.39 -3.71 -36.36
C LEU A 82 -4.59 -3.85 -34.85
N ASP A 83 -3.61 -3.43 -34.06
CA ASP A 83 -3.65 -3.47 -32.60
C ASP A 83 -4.73 -2.54 -32.04
N GLN A 84 -4.91 -1.37 -32.65
CA GLN A 84 -5.99 -0.45 -32.32
C GLN A 84 -7.36 -1.11 -32.55
N GLN A 85 -7.55 -1.78 -33.67
CA GLN A 85 -8.83 -2.44 -33.99
C GLN A 85 -9.10 -3.67 -33.10
N LEU A 86 -8.05 -4.42 -32.76
CA LEU A 86 -8.14 -5.57 -31.86
C LEU A 86 -8.45 -5.14 -30.43
N SER A 87 -7.79 -4.08 -29.93
CA SER A 87 -8.02 -3.53 -28.59
C SER A 87 -9.43 -2.98 -28.42
N VAL A 88 -9.99 -2.35 -29.45
CA VAL A 88 -11.38 -1.85 -29.45
C VAL A 88 -12.41 -3.00 -29.50
N ASN A 89 -12.11 -4.10 -30.21
CA ASN A 89 -12.98 -5.28 -30.24
C ASN A 89 -12.95 -6.09 -28.92
N MET A 90 -11.81 -6.13 -28.25
CA MET A 90 -11.66 -6.85 -26.98
C MET A 90 -12.19 -6.03 -25.79
N ALA A 91 -12.11 -4.69 -25.86
CA ALA A 91 -12.72 -3.82 -24.86
C ALA A 91 -14.26 -3.90 -24.93
N GLY A 92 -14.89 -4.32 -23.83
CA GLY A 92 -16.35 -4.44 -23.74
C GLY A 92 -16.95 -5.82 -24.02
N GLN A 93 -16.15 -6.90 -24.08
CA GLN A 93 -16.69 -8.27 -23.99
C GLN A 93 -17.40 -8.51 -22.64
N GLN A 94 -18.53 -9.24 -22.66
CA GLN A 94 -19.27 -9.61 -21.44
C GLN A 94 -18.36 -10.43 -20.50
N GLY A 95 -17.95 -9.83 -19.38
CA GLY A 95 -17.02 -10.42 -18.40
C GLY A 95 -15.62 -9.81 -18.38
N GLY A 96 -15.35 -8.79 -19.19
CA GLY A 96 -14.07 -8.07 -19.23
C GLY A 96 -13.75 -7.22 -17.99
N LEU A 97 -12.54 -6.67 -17.97
CA LEU A 97 -12.00 -5.88 -16.86
C LEU A 97 -12.81 -4.59 -16.66
N SER A 98 -13.37 -4.03 -17.74
CA SER A 98 -14.26 -2.86 -17.72
C SER A 98 -15.53 -3.08 -16.89
N GLU A 99 -16.11 -4.28 -16.89
CA GLU A 99 -17.29 -4.60 -16.09
C GLU A 99 -16.94 -4.73 -14.60
N ALA A 100 -15.75 -5.26 -14.28
CA ALA A 100 -15.26 -5.31 -12.91
C ALA A 100 -14.97 -3.91 -12.35
N ILE A 101 -14.36 -3.04 -13.17
CA ILE A 101 -14.11 -1.64 -12.83
C ILE A 101 -15.43 -0.87 -12.69
N ALA A 102 -16.37 -1.04 -13.61
CA ALA A 102 -17.68 -0.39 -13.55
C ALA A 102 -18.50 -0.85 -12.33
N ARG A 103 -18.45 -2.14 -11.96
CA ARG A 103 -19.09 -2.65 -10.74
C ARG A 103 -18.46 -2.09 -9.47
N GLN A 104 -17.15 -1.96 -9.44
CA GLN A 104 -16.45 -1.40 -8.29
C GLN A 104 -16.74 0.11 -8.15
N LEU A 105 -16.75 0.85 -9.26
CA LEU A 105 -17.07 2.27 -9.25
C LEU A 105 -18.56 2.53 -8.93
N SER A 106 -19.46 1.70 -9.47
CA SER A 106 -20.89 1.74 -9.18
C SER A 106 -21.20 1.40 -7.71
N ARG A 107 -20.48 0.43 -7.11
CA ARG A 107 -20.57 0.14 -5.66
C ARG A 107 -20.05 1.27 -4.78
N GLN A 108 -19.09 2.06 -5.27
CA GLN A 108 -18.57 3.21 -4.56
C GLN A 108 -19.49 4.45 -4.71
N MET A 109 -20.38 4.48 -5.71
CA MET A 109 -21.27 5.61 -6.00
C MET A 109 -22.75 5.39 -5.63
N GLY A 110 -23.22 4.13 -5.54
CA GLY A 110 -24.62 3.78 -5.23
C GLY A 110 -24.86 3.43 -3.76
N GLY A 111 -24.72 4.42 -2.88
CA GLY A 111 -24.74 4.27 -1.42
C GLY A 111 -25.86 3.36 -0.85
N ALA A 112 -25.43 2.38 -0.07
CA ALA A 112 -26.19 1.78 1.02
C ALA A 112 -25.20 1.48 2.17
N ASP A 113 -25.55 1.96 3.36
CA ASP A 113 -24.68 2.29 4.49
C ASP A 113 -23.73 1.20 4.99
N THR A 114 -22.51 1.62 5.34
CA THR A 114 -21.95 1.43 6.70
C THR A 114 -20.76 2.39 6.89
N THR A 115 -21.06 3.51 7.54
CA THR A 115 -20.18 4.39 8.34
C THR A 115 -18.66 4.18 8.24
N PHE A 116 -18.00 5.02 7.43
CA PHE A 116 -16.62 5.44 7.67
C PHE A 116 -16.48 6.94 7.40
N SER A 117 -16.24 7.69 8.48
CA SER A 117 -15.85 9.09 8.47
C SER A 117 -14.38 9.19 8.06
N VAL A 118 -14.09 9.92 6.98
CA VAL A 118 -12.75 10.41 6.65
C VAL A 118 -12.69 11.92 6.88
N PRO A 119 -11.55 12.43 7.40
CA PRO A 119 -11.38 13.83 7.77
C PRO A 119 -11.25 14.72 6.52
N SER A 120 -11.88 15.89 6.58
CA SER A 120 -11.75 16.97 5.61
C SER A 120 -10.30 17.40 5.43
N THR A 121 -9.82 17.46 4.19
CA THR A 121 -8.62 18.24 3.83
C THR A 121 -8.97 19.25 2.73
N LEU A 122 -8.44 20.46 2.88
CA LEU A 122 -8.41 21.58 1.93
C LEU A 122 -9.67 22.43 1.74
N SER A 123 -9.92 23.29 2.73
CA SER A 123 -10.44 24.65 2.48
C SER A 123 -9.26 25.61 2.37
N LEU A 124 -8.83 25.93 1.15
CA LEU A 124 -7.93 27.05 0.89
C LEU A 124 -8.77 28.34 0.89
N GLN A 125 -8.79 29.06 2.00
CA GLN A 125 -9.26 30.44 2.01
C GLN A 125 -8.16 31.36 2.53
N SER A 126 -7.57 32.09 1.60
CA SER A 126 -6.60 33.16 1.80
C SER A 126 -7.30 34.41 2.36
N ALA A 127 -6.98 34.78 3.60
CA ALA A 127 -7.02 36.16 4.08
C ALA A 127 -6.24 36.30 5.40
N LEU A 128 -5.06 36.93 5.33
CA LEU A 128 -4.41 37.62 6.46
C LEU A 128 -5.14 38.98 6.66
N PRO A 129 -5.11 39.64 7.85
CA PRO A 129 -3.90 39.82 8.65
C PRO A 129 -3.99 39.93 10.19
N ARG A 130 -2.78 39.85 10.77
CA ARG A 130 -2.25 40.55 11.97
C ARG A 130 -2.48 39.96 13.38
N ALA A 131 -1.42 39.25 13.81
CA ALA A 131 -0.70 39.31 15.09
C ALA A 131 -1.44 39.71 16.39
N THR A 132 -1.55 38.73 17.29
CA THR A 132 -1.12 38.83 18.70
C THR A 132 -0.75 37.43 19.20
N ALA A 133 0.51 37.22 19.59
CA ALA A 133 0.91 36.11 20.45
C ALA A 133 0.35 36.37 21.87
N PRO A 134 0.15 35.35 22.76
CA PRO A 134 1.27 34.58 23.29
C PRO A 134 1.01 33.10 23.65
N ALA A 135 2.11 32.46 24.04
CA ALA A 135 2.26 31.36 25.00
C ALA A 135 2.11 29.91 24.52
N ALA A 136 3.27 29.25 24.57
CA ALA A 136 3.48 27.82 24.54
C ALA A 136 2.70 27.06 25.62
N SER A 137 2.19 25.87 25.28
CA SER A 137 2.27 24.63 26.08
C SER A 137 1.62 23.45 25.37
N GLY A 138 2.42 22.41 25.15
CA GLY A 138 2.08 20.98 25.34
C GLY A 138 0.87 20.37 24.63
N SER A 139 1.13 19.50 23.64
CA SER A 139 0.68 18.09 23.59
C SER A 139 0.82 17.51 22.18
N ALA A 140 2.01 17.04 21.81
CA ALA A 140 2.23 16.20 20.64
C ALA A 140 2.59 14.78 21.08
N LEU A 141 1.73 14.16 21.89
CA LEU A 141 1.78 12.75 22.26
C LEU A 141 0.34 12.23 22.44
N PRO A 142 -0.29 11.75 21.36
CA PRO A 142 -1.27 10.67 21.55
C PRO A 142 -1.16 9.54 20.53
N GLU A 143 -0.32 9.63 19.49
CA GLU A 143 -0.33 8.66 18.38
C GLU A 143 0.51 7.40 18.68
N ALA A 144 1.58 7.53 19.47
CA ALA A 144 2.52 6.43 19.77
C ALA A 144 1.98 5.35 20.73
N THR A 145 0.87 5.61 21.42
CA THR A 145 0.25 4.72 22.42
C THR A 145 -1.11 4.16 21.96
N GLN A 146 -1.62 4.58 20.81
CA GLN A 146 -2.85 4.03 20.23
C GLN A 146 -2.54 2.79 19.41
N GLN A 147 -3.40 1.77 19.44
CA GLN A 147 -3.24 0.55 18.64
C GLN A 147 -3.12 0.90 17.16
N ALA A 148 -2.14 0.32 16.49
CA ALA A 148 -1.90 0.55 15.07
C ALA A 148 -3.09 0.06 14.25
N PRO A 149 -3.52 0.82 13.23
CA PRO A 149 -4.59 0.38 12.35
C PRO A 149 -4.17 -0.89 11.60
N LYS A 150 -5.15 -1.75 11.33
CA LYS A 150 -4.91 -3.00 10.59
C LYS A 150 -4.71 -2.71 9.12
N GLY A 151 -3.73 -3.39 8.52
CA GLY A 151 -3.45 -3.30 7.09
C GLY A 151 -2.26 -2.38 6.80
N ARG A 152 -1.57 -2.67 5.69
CA ARG A 152 -0.24 -2.12 5.42
C ARG A 152 -0.20 -0.60 5.44
N ASP A 153 -1.04 0.06 4.65
CA ASP A 153 -0.86 1.49 4.39
C ASP A 153 -1.17 2.33 5.64
N GLY A 154 -2.24 1.98 6.37
CA GLY A 154 -2.53 2.61 7.66
C GLY A 154 -1.45 2.33 8.71
N PHE A 155 -0.96 1.08 8.79
CA PHE A 155 0.10 0.72 9.72
C PHE A 155 1.39 1.50 9.46
N VAL A 156 1.78 1.60 8.19
CA VAL A 156 2.96 2.39 7.77
C VAL A 156 2.75 3.85 8.09
N GLN A 157 1.60 4.44 7.76
CA GLN A 157 1.32 5.85 8.01
C GLN A 157 1.38 6.18 9.52
N HIS A 158 0.70 5.37 10.35
CA HIS A 158 0.65 5.55 11.80
C HIS A 158 2.02 5.49 12.48
N LEU A 159 2.89 4.59 12.01
CA LEU A 159 4.18 4.34 12.64
C LEU A 159 5.34 5.08 11.98
N SER A 160 5.15 5.73 10.83
CA SER A 160 6.23 6.37 10.08
C SER A 160 6.97 7.42 10.90
N GLY A 161 6.25 8.36 11.53
CA GLY A 161 6.88 9.40 12.34
C GLY A 161 7.68 8.85 13.52
N THR A 162 7.19 7.77 14.15
CA THR A 162 7.89 7.08 15.24
C THR A 162 9.14 6.38 14.73
N ALA A 163 9.04 5.64 13.63
CA ALA A 163 10.17 4.95 13.03
C ALA A 163 11.25 5.92 12.52
N GLU A 164 10.87 7.08 11.99
CA GLU A 164 11.80 8.14 11.56
C GLU A 164 12.60 8.73 12.72
N ARG A 165 11.95 9.02 13.86
CA ARG A 165 12.67 9.49 15.06
C ARG A 165 13.71 8.48 15.52
N VAL A 166 13.34 7.20 15.62
CA VAL A 166 14.28 6.15 16.03
C VAL A 166 15.35 5.91 14.97
N ALA A 167 15.04 6.09 13.68
CA ALA A 167 16.02 5.97 12.60
C ALA A 167 17.12 7.04 12.72
N GLN A 168 16.76 8.27 13.06
CA GLN A 168 17.72 9.36 13.26
C GLN A 168 18.70 9.08 14.40
N GLU A 169 18.25 8.43 15.46
CA GLU A 169 19.08 8.12 16.63
C GLU A 169 19.92 6.85 16.45
N SER A 170 19.33 5.82 15.85
CA SER A 170 19.97 4.51 15.72
C SER A 170 20.85 4.41 14.47
N GLY A 171 20.50 5.14 13.41
CA GLY A 171 21.07 4.98 12.07
C GLY A 171 20.41 3.88 11.25
N ILE A 172 19.49 3.08 11.81
CA ILE A 172 18.78 2.03 11.05
C ILE A 172 17.66 2.70 10.24
N PRO A 173 17.54 2.48 8.92
CA PRO A 173 16.51 3.12 8.12
C PRO A 173 15.08 2.82 8.64
N ALA A 174 14.24 3.85 8.69
CA ALA A 174 12.86 3.74 9.17
C ALA A 174 12.06 2.68 8.40
N SER A 175 12.22 2.62 7.08
CA SER A 175 11.57 1.63 6.22
C SER A 175 11.97 0.19 6.54
N PHE A 176 13.17 -0.03 7.08
CA PHE A 176 13.65 -1.36 7.45
C PHE A 176 12.98 -1.82 8.74
N MET A 177 12.94 -0.94 9.74
CA MET A 177 12.24 -1.22 10.99
C MET A 177 10.73 -1.39 10.79
N LEU A 178 10.10 -0.55 9.96
CA LEU A 178 8.69 -0.67 9.60
C LEU A 178 8.40 -1.96 8.82
N GLY A 179 9.26 -2.32 7.88
CA GLY A 179 9.12 -3.55 7.11
C GLY A 179 9.20 -4.78 8.02
N GLN A 180 10.13 -4.76 8.97
CA GLN A 180 10.26 -5.82 9.97
C GLN A 180 9.04 -5.86 10.90
N ALA A 181 8.63 -4.74 11.50
CA ALA A 181 7.43 -4.66 12.34
C ALA A 181 6.16 -5.13 11.60
N GLY A 182 6.00 -4.75 10.33
CA GLY A 182 4.91 -5.19 9.48
C GLY A 182 4.96 -6.69 9.17
N HIS A 183 6.16 -7.25 8.96
CA HIS A 183 6.36 -8.68 8.76
C HIS A 183 5.98 -9.49 10.00
N GLU A 184 6.45 -9.06 11.19
CA GLU A 184 6.25 -9.77 12.46
C GLU A 184 4.78 -9.71 12.92
N THR A 185 4.11 -8.57 12.75
CA THR A 185 2.72 -8.37 13.21
C THR A 185 1.67 -8.67 12.14
N GLY A 186 2.09 -8.98 10.90
CA GLY A 186 1.18 -9.04 9.76
C GLY A 186 0.49 -7.71 9.48
N TRP A 187 1.21 -6.60 9.60
CA TRP A 187 0.72 -5.22 9.46
C TRP A 187 -0.35 -4.86 10.51
N GLY A 188 -0.02 -5.07 11.79
CA GLY A 188 -0.89 -4.76 12.94
C GLY A 188 -2.04 -5.74 13.17
N LYS A 189 -2.11 -6.85 12.43
CA LYS A 189 -3.20 -7.84 12.57
C LYS A 189 -3.02 -8.76 13.77
N SER A 190 -1.77 -9.09 14.09
CA SER A 190 -1.39 -10.08 15.09
C SER A 190 -0.36 -9.48 16.05
N GLU A 191 -0.81 -8.53 16.87
CA GLU A 191 0.03 -7.95 17.93
C GLU A 191 -0.04 -8.77 19.21
N ILE A 192 1.06 -8.76 19.97
CA ILE A 192 1.11 -9.38 21.29
C ILE A 192 0.29 -8.52 22.25
N LYS A 193 -0.69 -9.14 22.91
CA LYS A 193 -1.56 -8.50 23.88
C LYS A 193 -1.34 -9.07 25.28
N HIS A 194 -1.61 -8.27 26.29
CA HIS A 194 -1.72 -8.72 27.66
C HIS A 194 -3.00 -9.56 27.86
N LYS A 195 -3.09 -10.27 28.99
CA LYS A 195 -4.25 -11.11 29.33
C LYS A 195 -5.56 -10.31 29.43
N ASP A 196 -5.47 -9.03 29.75
CA ASP A 196 -6.61 -8.10 29.81
C ASP A 196 -7.00 -7.53 28.42
N GLY A 197 -6.29 -7.92 27.36
CA GLY A 197 -6.53 -7.47 25.99
C GLY A 197 -5.84 -6.15 25.63
N SER A 198 -5.15 -5.49 26.57
CA SER A 198 -4.34 -4.30 26.28
C SER A 198 -3.14 -4.65 25.40
N ASN A 199 -2.66 -3.69 24.62
CA ASN A 199 -1.52 -3.91 23.72
C ASN A 199 -0.21 -3.93 24.52
N SER A 200 0.70 -4.87 24.22
CA SER A 200 2.06 -4.86 24.76
C SER A 200 3.00 -3.91 24.03
N PHE A 201 2.56 -3.38 22.89
CA PHE A 201 3.32 -2.57 21.93
C PHE A 201 4.55 -3.28 21.33
N ASN A 202 4.72 -4.58 21.57
CA ASN A 202 5.87 -5.33 21.07
C ASN A 202 5.69 -5.74 19.60
N LEU A 203 6.12 -4.85 18.71
CA LEU A 203 6.03 -5.01 17.26
C LEU A 203 7.00 -6.04 16.69
N PHE A 204 8.07 -6.36 17.40
CA PHE A 204 9.18 -7.18 16.89
C PHE A 204 9.24 -8.59 17.49
N GLY A 205 8.25 -8.95 18.32
CA GLY A 205 8.19 -10.28 18.95
C GLY A 205 9.37 -10.57 19.89
N ILE A 206 10.00 -9.55 20.48
CA ILE A 206 11.20 -9.73 21.29
C ILE A 206 10.84 -10.46 22.59
N LYS A 207 11.50 -11.61 22.81
CA LYS A 207 11.29 -12.43 24.02
C LYS A 207 11.89 -11.77 25.26
N ALA A 208 11.22 -11.96 26.40
CA ALA A 208 11.72 -11.54 27.71
C ALA A 208 12.71 -12.61 28.23
N GLY A 209 14.01 -12.37 27.98
CA GLY A 209 15.10 -13.21 28.48
C GLY A 209 15.45 -12.92 29.96
N LYS A 210 16.43 -13.67 30.50
CA LYS A 210 16.83 -13.56 31.92
C LYS A 210 17.29 -12.17 32.36
N GLY A 211 17.84 -11.36 31.45
CA GLY A 211 18.29 -10.00 31.72
C GLY A 211 17.24 -8.91 31.53
N TRP A 212 16.01 -9.27 31.13
CA TRP A 212 14.93 -8.29 30.95
C TRP A 212 14.26 -8.00 32.30
N THR A 213 14.24 -6.73 32.69
CA THR A 213 13.64 -6.24 33.95
C THR A 213 12.37 -5.41 33.74
N GLY A 214 11.98 -5.17 32.48
CA GLY A 214 10.79 -4.39 32.13
C GLY A 214 9.49 -5.21 32.17
N LYS A 215 8.41 -4.61 31.65
CA LYS A 215 7.09 -5.26 31.58
C LYS A 215 7.13 -6.50 30.68
N VAL A 216 6.25 -7.45 30.95
CA VAL A 216 6.17 -8.73 30.23
C VAL A 216 4.73 -9.02 29.85
N ALA A 217 4.54 -9.48 28.61
CA ALA A 217 3.30 -10.09 28.15
C ALA A 217 3.50 -11.61 28.01
N GLU A 218 2.55 -12.39 28.55
CA GLU A 218 2.58 -13.85 28.47
C GLU A 218 1.56 -14.34 27.46
N ILE A 219 2.02 -15.09 26.46
CA ILE A 219 1.16 -15.73 25.46
C ILE A 219 1.24 -17.24 25.68
N THR A 220 0.09 -17.86 25.95
CA THR A 220 -0.04 -19.32 26.02
C THR A 220 -0.39 -19.85 24.64
N THR A 221 0.53 -20.59 24.03
CA THR A 221 0.33 -21.31 22.77
C THR A 221 0.09 -22.79 23.06
N THR A 222 -0.55 -23.47 22.12
CA THR A 222 -0.63 -24.94 22.13
C THR A 222 0.41 -25.44 21.13
N GLU A 223 1.49 -26.04 21.64
CA GLU A 223 2.55 -26.62 20.80
C GLU A 223 2.43 -28.15 20.80
N TYR A 224 2.80 -28.79 19.70
CA TYR A 224 2.86 -30.24 19.61
C TYR A 224 4.29 -30.71 19.87
N ILE A 225 4.56 -31.13 21.12
CA ILE A 225 5.86 -31.64 21.52
C ILE A 225 5.75 -33.16 21.56
N ASN A 226 6.56 -33.86 20.75
CA ASN A 226 6.51 -35.32 20.60
C ASN A 226 5.11 -35.85 20.21
N GLY A 227 4.39 -35.11 19.34
CA GLY A 227 3.06 -35.49 18.87
C GLY A 227 1.91 -35.25 19.84
N LYS A 228 2.17 -34.68 21.03
CA LYS A 228 1.13 -34.34 22.02
C LYS A 228 0.95 -32.83 22.12
N ALA A 229 -0.30 -32.38 22.12
CA ALA A 229 -0.63 -30.99 22.36
C ALA A 229 -0.31 -30.61 23.82
N GLN A 230 0.60 -29.66 23.99
CA GLN A 230 1.01 -29.12 25.28
C GLN A 230 0.84 -27.60 25.26
N LYS A 231 0.24 -27.06 26.32
CA LYS A 231 0.19 -25.60 26.51
C LYS A 231 1.56 -25.12 26.95
N VAL A 232 2.17 -24.25 26.16
CA VAL A 232 3.46 -23.62 26.42
C VAL A 232 3.23 -22.13 26.59
N THR A 233 3.75 -21.55 27.66
CA THR A 233 3.67 -20.10 27.87
C THR A 233 4.99 -19.46 27.45
N ALA A 234 4.93 -18.62 26.44
CA ALA A 234 6.04 -17.78 26.02
C ALA A 234 5.94 -16.39 26.67
N LYS A 235 7.09 -15.85 27.08
CA LYS A 235 7.22 -14.51 27.67
C LYS A 235 7.84 -13.55 26.67
N PHE A 236 7.13 -12.46 26.40
CA PHE A 236 7.57 -11.39 25.50
C PHE A 236 7.75 -10.10 26.29
N ARG A 237 8.69 -9.27 25.84
CA ARG A 237 8.82 -7.91 26.38
C ARG A 237 7.51 -7.16 26.11
N ALA A 238 7.16 -6.25 27.01
CA ALA A 238 6.07 -5.31 26.82
C ALA A 238 6.60 -3.90 27.11
N TYR A 239 6.03 -2.92 26.45
CA TYR A 239 6.50 -1.54 26.47
C TYR A 239 5.36 -0.58 26.79
N ASP A 240 5.68 0.69 26.98
CA ASP A 240 4.71 1.75 27.23
C ASP A 240 4.19 2.37 25.92
N SER A 241 4.97 2.24 24.84
CA SER A 241 4.66 2.80 23.53
C SER A 241 5.29 2.00 22.39
N TYR A 242 4.84 2.24 21.15
CA TYR A 242 5.53 1.71 19.98
C TYR A 242 6.95 2.26 19.84
N GLU A 243 7.18 3.52 20.24
CA GLU A 243 8.50 4.13 20.16
C GLU A 243 9.52 3.37 21.01
N ASP A 244 9.14 2.95 22.22
CA ASP A 244 9.98 2.11 23.09
C ASP A 244 10.28 0.76 22.43
N SER A 245 9.30 0.16 21.75
CA SER A 245 9.52 -1.08 21.00
C SER A 245 10.49 -0.90 19.85
N PHE A 246 10.45 0.22 19.12
CA PHE A 246 11.41 0.55 18.06
C PHE A 246 12.81 0.78 18.64
N ARG A 247 12.92 1.53 19.74
CA ARG A 247 14.20 1.81 20.42
C ARG A 247 14.85 0.53 20.93
N ASP A 248 14.09 -0.37 21.56
CA ASP A 248 14.62 -1.64 22.08
C ASP A 248 15.04 -2.59 20.93
N TYR A 249 14.31 -2.60 19.81
CA TYR A 249 14.74 -3.29 18.60
C TYR A 249 16.05 -2.72 18.05
N ALA A 250 16.13 -1.40 17.89
CA ALA A 250 17.34 -0.76 17.39
C ALA A 250 18.55 -1.04 18.30
N LYS A 251 18.36 -0.99 19.62
CA LYS A 251 19.36 -1.37 20.61
C LYS A 251 19.80 -2.82 20.45
N LEU A 252 18.87 -3.76 20.27
CA LEU A 252 19.18 -5.18 20.04
C LEU A 252 20.07 -5.38 18.80
N ILE A 253 19.77 -4.67 17.71
CA ILE A 253 20.56 -4.75 16.47
C ILE A 253 21.96 -4.17 16.66
N LYS A 254 22.08 -3.03 17.36
CA LYS A 254 23.38 -2.34 17.54
C LYS A 254 24.30 -2.97 18.59
N GLU A 255 23.74 -3.46 19.69
CA GLU A 255 24.56 -3.96 20.81
C GLU A 255 24.95 -5.42 20.66
N SER A 256 24.36 -6.16 19.71
CA SER A 256 24.63 -7.58 19.53
C SER A 256 25.67 -7.80 18.44
N PRO A 257 26.88 -8.32 18.76
CA PRO A 257 27.94 -8.52 17.76
C PRO A 257 27.51 -9.38 16.56
N ARG A 258 26.56 -10.29 16.76
CA ARG A 258 26.00 -11.12 15.68
C ARG A 258 25.32 -10.30 14.57
N TYR A 259 24.85 -9.09 14.85
CA TYR A 259 24.11 -8.24 13.91
C TYR A 259 24.96 -7.12 13.30
N GLU A 260 26.27 -7.04 13.60
CA GLU A 260 27.18 -6.02 13.05
C GLU A 260 27.11 -5.94 11.51
N GLN A 261 27.08 -7.10 10.84
CA GLN A 261 26.95 -7.12 9.38
C GLN A 261 25.62 -6.53 8.91
N ALA A 262 24.53 -6.76 9.65
CA ALA A 262 23.21 -6.21 9.32
C ALA A 262 23.20 -4.69 9.52
N GLU A 263 23.82 -4.17 10.58
CA GLU A 263 23.97 -2.73 10.81
C GLU A 263 24.78 -2.07 9.68
N SER A 264 25.92 -2.66 9.30
CA SER A 264 26.78 -2.15 8.24
C SER A 264 26.04 -2.06 6.89
N VAL A 265 25.31 -3.12 6.51
CA VAL A 265 24.55 -3.11 5.25
C VAL A 265 23.27 -2.27 5.32
N ALA A 266 22.77 -1.94 6.52
CA ALA A 266 21.59 -1.07 6.64
C ALA A 266 21.83 0.30 5.97
N GLN A 267 23.06 0.81 6.05
CA GLN A 267 23.47 2.05 5.41
C GLN A 267 23.53 1.98 3.88
N SER A 268 23.64 0.78 3.30
CA SER A 268 23.67 0.60 1.85
C SER A 268 22.31 0.83 1.17
N GLY A 269 21.22 0.88 1.96
CA GLY A 269 19.86 0.96 1.44
C GLY A 269 19.33 -0.33 0.79
N SER A 270 20.14 -1.40 0.72
CA SER A 270 19.72 -2.68 0.14
C SER A 270 18.90 -3.52 1.13
N ALA A 271 17.59 -3.55 0.94
CA ALA A 271 16.68 -4.36 1.74
C ALA A 271 17.03 -5.86 1.72
N MET A 272 17.46 -6.38 0.56
CA MET A 272 17.85 -7.79 0.42
C MET A 272 19.15 -8.10 1.18
N ALA A 273 20.15 -7.21 1.10
CA ALA A 273 21.41 -7.40 1.81
C ALA A 273 21.19 -7.38 3.33
N TYR A 274 20.39 -6.43 3.81
CA TYR A 274 20.00 -6.34 5.21
C TYR A 274 19.28 -7.58 5.71
N ALA A 275 18.23 -8.00 5.01
CA ALA A 275 17.46 -9.17 5.38
C ALA A 275 18.30 -10.47 5.34
N SER A 276 19.21 -10.58 4.36
CA SER A 276 20.16 -11.70 4.27
C SER A 276 21.14 -11.73 5.43
N ALA A 277 21.64 -10.56 5.86
CA ALA A 277 22.54 -10.45 7.00
C ALA A 277 21.85 -10.85 8.31
N LEU A 278 20.61 -10.40 8.53
CA LEU A 278 19.80 -10.83 9.68
C LEU A 278 19.54 -12.33 9.69
N GLN A 279 19.24 -12.92 8.52
CA GLN A 279 19.04 -14.37 8.41
C GLN A 279 20.32 -15.14 8.77
N LYS A 280 21.46 -14.73 8.21
CA LYS A 280 22.77 -15.34 8.50
C LYS A 280 23.16 -15.22 9.97
N ALA A 281 22.78 -14.12 10.61
CA ALA A 281 22.97 -13.89 12.05
C ALA A 281 22.04 -14.72 12.95
N GLY A 282 21.15 -15.53 12.36
CA GLY A 282 20.22 -16.39 13.08
C GLY A 282 19.04 -15.64 13.70
N TYR A 283 18.63 -14.50 13.11
CA TYR A 283 17.41 -13.81 13.55
C TYR A 283 16.16 -14.70 13.37
N ALA A 284 16.08 -15.40 12.24
CA ALA A 284 15.03 -16.36 11.93
C ALA A 284 15.60 -17.62 11.26
N THR A 285 14.97 -18.76 11.53
CA THR A 285 15.35 -20.07 10.95
C THR A 285 14.62 -20.38 9.65
N ASP A 286 13.64 -19.57 9.24
CA ASP A 286 12.92 -19.74 7.98
C ASP A 286 13.87 -19.52 6.79
N PRO A 287 14.01 -20.48 5.87
CA PRO A 287 14.87 -20.33 4.69
C PRO A 287 14.47 -19.17 3.77
N GLU A 288 13.18 -18.81 3.73
CA GLU A 288 12.67 -17.71 2.89
C GLU A 288 12.62 -16.36 3.64
N TYR A 289 13.15 -16.28 4.86
CA TYR A 289 13.07 -15.09 5.71
C TYR A 289 13.60 -13.83 5.00
N ALA A 290 14.80 -13.86 4.41
CA ALA A 290 15.37 -12.68 3.77
C ALA A 290 14.51 -12.16 2.62
N LYS A 291 13.93 -13.06 1.84
CA LYS A 291 13.04 -12.72 0.73
C LYS A 291 11.72 -12.12 1.21
N LYS A 292 11.12 -12.70 2.25
CA LYS A 292 9.87 -12.18 2.85
C LYS A 292 10.08 -10.79 3.45
N LEU A 293 11.13 -10.61 4.25
CA LEU A 293 11.46 -9.34 4.87
C LEU A 293 11.82 -8.27 3.83
N SER A 294 12.68 -8.56 2.86
CA SER A 294 12.99 -7.60 1.80
C SER A 294 11.75 -7.19 1.00
N GLY A 295 10.81 -8.13 0.75
CA GLY A 295 9.51 -7.84 0.19
C GLY A 295 8.65 -6.89 1.05
N ALA A 296 8.66 -7.09 2.37
CA ALA A 296 7.97 -6.21 3.32
C ALA A 296 8.57 -4.80 3.32
N ILE A 297 9.90 -4.68 3.42
CA ILE A 297 10.62 -3.39 3.36
C ILE A 297 10.31 -2.65 2.06
N ASN A 298 10.41 -3.34 0.91
CA ASN A 298 10.09 -2.74 -0.39
C ASN A 298 8.64 -2.30 -0.49
N SER A 299 7.72 -2.98 0.22
CA SER A 299 6.33 -2.56 0.29
C SER A 299 6.16 -1.26 1.08
N VAL A 300 6.87 -1.10 2.21
CA VAL A 300 6.91 0.17 2.95
C VAL A 300 7.44 1.30 2.07
N LEU A 301 8.56 1.08 1.38
CA LEU A 301 9.15 2.07 0.48
C LEU A 301 8.17 2.52 -0.62
N ARG A 302 7.38 1.60 -1.18
CA ARG A 302 6.34 1.95 -2.15
C ARG A 302 5.20 2.76 -1.53
N THR A 303 4.74 2.39 -0.35
CA THR A 303 3.69 3.13 0.37
C THR A 303 4.15 4.55 0.69
N GLN A 304 5.37 4.72 1.22
CA GLN A 304 5.92 6.05 1.53
C GLN A 304 6.05 6.93 0.27
N ARG A 305 6.48 6.35 -0.87
CA ARG A 305 6.55 7.08 -2.15
C ARG A 305 5.19 7.48 -2.71
N ALA A 306 4.13 6.74 -2.40
CA ALA A 306 2.78 7.08 -2.83
C ALA A 306 2.13 8.17 -1.98
N GLN A 307 2.72 8.49 -0.82
CA GLN A 307 2.24 9.48 0.15
C GLN A 307 3.03 10.80 0.09
N ALA A 308 4.18 10.81 -0.59
CA ALA A 308 5.02 11.99 -0.83
C ALA A 308 4.59 12.71 -2.11
#